data_AF-A0A5N6LY31-F1
#
_entry.id   AF-A0A5N6LY31-F1
#
_cell.length_a   1.000
_cell.length_b   1.000
_cell.length_c   1.000
_cell.angle_alpha   90.00
_cell.angle_beta   90.00
_cell.angle_gamma   90.00
#
_symmetry.space_group_name_H-M   'P 1'
#
loop_
_entity.id
_entity.type
_entity.pdbx_description
1 polymer ?
#
loop_
_entity_poly.entity_id
_entity_poly.type
_entity_poly.pdbx_seq_one_letter_code
_entity_poly.pdbx_strand_id
1 'polypeptide(L)'
;MHLSTPLHSLKLPISTISPQMSTLKYRIYSYSSPPPVKTPVTTQPSSLPARTIPGGYGLPLLGPLADRLDYAWFQGTETFFKKRIERHQSTVYRTNVPPSFPFFVVNPNVIAVLDCKSFAHMFDMELVEKRNVLVGDWMPSTKFTGDRRVCAYLDPSEPQHEQVRFSF
;
A
#
# COMPACT_ATOMS: atom_id res chain seq x y z
N MET A 1 13.37 64.69 -24.63
CA MET A 1 14.31 64.25 -25.68
C MET A 1 14.49 62.75 -25.52
N HIS A 2 13.90 61.99 -26.44
CA HIS A 2 13.65 60.56 -26.32
C HIS A 2 14.79 59.80 -27.01
N LEU A 3 15.64 59.09 -26.25
CA LEU A 3 16.67 58.21 -26.83
C LEU A 3 16.06 56.84 -27.09
N SER A 4 15.86 56.53 -28.38
CA SER A 4 15.39 55.23 -28.86
C SER A 4 16.60 54.36 -29.20
N THR A 5 16.74 53.21 -28.54
CA THR A 5 17.70 52.15 -28.92
C THR A 5 17.02 51.14 -29.84
N PRO A 6 17.67 50.68 -30.93
CA PRO A 6 17.08 49.68 -31.82
C PRO A 6 17.30 48.25 -31.29
N LEU A 7 16.20 47.52 -31.08
CA LEU A 7 16.22 46.07 -30.87
C LEU A 7 16.51 45.36 -32.20
N HIS A 8 17.64 44.66 -32.27
CA HIS A 8 17.94 43.73 -33.36
C HIS A 8 17.06 42.47 -33.22
N SER A 9 16.13 42.29 -34.16
CA SER A 9 15.30 41.09 -34.27
C SER A 9 16.09 39.96 -34.91
N LEU A 10 16.45 38.94 -34.14
CA LEU A 10 16.93 37.66 -34.66
C LEU A 10 15.76 36.92 -35.34
N LYS A 11 15.76 36.86 -36.67
CA LYS A 11 14.86 35.99 -37.45
C LYS A 11 15.39 34.55 -37.39
N LEU A 12 14.68 33.67 -36.69
CA LEU A 12 14.88 32.23 -36.83
C LEU A 12 14.17 31.74 -38.11
N PRO A 13 14.78 30.85 -38.91
CA PRO A 13 14.14 30.28 -40.08
C PRO A 13 13.01 29.33 -39.67
N ILE A 14 11.79 29.61 -40.13
CA ILE A 14 10.65 28.70 -40.02
C ILE A 14 10.86 27.61 -41.06
N SER A 15 11.27 26.42 -40.62
CA SER A 15 11.19 25.21 -41.44
C SER A 15 9.76 24.71 -41.46
N THR A 16 9.16 24.70 -42.64
CA THR A 16 7.85 24.09 -42.91
C THR A 16 7.94 22.58 -42.69
N ILE A 17 7.47 22.10 -41.53
CA ILE A 17 7.32 20.68 -41.25
C ILE A 17 6.03 20.22 -41.94
N SER A 18 6.19 19.48 -43.02
CA SER A 18 5.13 18.69 -43.65
C SER A 18 4.59 17.65 -42.66
N PRO A 19 3.28 17.50 -42.45
CA PRO A 19 2.74 16.47 -41.59
C PRO A 19 2.71 15.15 -42.38
N GLN A 20 3.85 14.47 -42.45
CA GLN A 20 3.85 13.08 -42.83
C GLN A 20 3.33 12.29 -41.62
N MET A 21 2.03 11.96 -41.61
CA MET A 21 1.45 11.00 -40.68
C MET A 21 2.19 9.67 -40.85
N SER A 22 3.23 9.46 -40.06
CA SER A 22 3.76 8.14 -39.82
C SER A 22 2.72 7.42 -38.98
N THR A 23 2.04 6.45 -39.61
CA THR A 23 1.18 5.50 -38.93
C THR A 23 2.04 4.73 -37.93
N LEU A 24 2.15 5.23 -36.69
CA LEU A 24 2.62 4.44 -35.57
C LEU A 24 1.61 3.31 -35.40
N LYS A 25 1.95 2.15 -35.94
CA LYS A 25 1.29 0.90 -35.62
C LYS A 25 1.38 0.76 -34.11
N TYR A 26 0.29 1.05 -33.41
CA TYR A 26 0.15 0.72 -32.01
C TYR A 26 0.39 -0.77 -31.90
N ARG A 27 1.61 -1.13 -31.48
CA ARG A 27 1.97 -2.50 -31.16
C ARG A 27 1.19 -2.81 -29.89
N ILE A 28 0.02 -3.41 -30.07
CA ILE A 28 -0.69 -4.08 -28.99
C ILE A 28 0.30 -5.12 -28.47
N TYR A 29 0.93 -4.83 -27.35
CA TYR A 29 1.56 -5.88 -26.55
C TYR A 29 0.39 -6.69 -26.02
N SER A 30 0.06 -7.79 -26.70
CA SER A 30 -0.66 -8.87 -26.05
C SER A 30 0.21 -9.27 -24.86
N TYR A 31 -0.17 -8.82 -23.67
CA TYR A 31 0.31 -9.43 -22.44
C TYR A 31 -0.25 -10.85 -22.44
N SER A 32 0.46 -11.77 -23.10
CA SER A 32 0.33 -13.19 -22.80
C SER A 32 0.64 -13.29 -21.32
N SER A 33 -0.39 -13.50 -20.49
CA SER A 33 -0.15 -13.92 -19.12
C SER A 33 0.81 -15.10 -19.19
N PRO A 34 1.95 -15.07 -18.49
CA PRO A 34 2.78 -16.26 -18.40
C PRO A 34 1.87 -17.39 -17.87
N PRO A 35 1.98 -18.62 -18.41
CA PRO A 35 1.22 -19.73 -17.88
C PRO A 35 1.46 -19.80 -16.37
N PRO A 36 0.45 -20.15 -15.55
CA PRO A 36 0.68 -20.36 -14.13
C PRO A 36 1.82 -21.35 -14.01
N VAL A 37 2.93 -20.91 -13.42
CA VAL A 37 4.04 -21.80 -13.08
C VAL A 37 3.43 -22.81 -12.11
N LYS A 38 3.10 -23.99 -12.63
CA LYS A 38 2.81 -25.17 -11.82
C LYS A 38 4.14 -25.58 -11.21
N THR A 39 4.57 -24.84 -10.19
CA THR A 39 5.62 -25.29 -9.31
C THR A 39 5.14 -26.63 -8.78
N PRO A 40 5.86 -27.75 -9.00
CA PRO A 40 5.56 -28.96 -8.27
C PRO A 40 5.63 -28.58 -6.79
N VAL A 41 4.48 -28.61 -6.13
CA VAL A 41 4.39 -28.47 -4.67
C VAL A 41 4.98 -29.76 -4.14
N THR A 42 6.31 -29.83 -4.13
CA THR A 42 7.04 -30.83 -3.37
C THR A 42 6.60 -30.60 -1.94
N THR A 43 5.69 -31.46 -1.47
CA THR A 43 5.17 -31.47 -0.11
C THR A 43 6.31 -31.92 0.79
N GLN A 44 7.28 -31.05 1.01
CA GLN A 44 8.23 -31.22 2.10
C GLN A 44 7.50 -30.74 3.35
N PRO A 45 7.17 -31.62 4.30
CA PRO A 45 6.75 -31.19 5.62
C PRO A 45 7.96 -30.54 6.29
N SER A 46 8.18 -29.26 6.02
CA SER A 46 8.93 -28.41 6.94
C SER A 46 8.00 -28.09 8.09
N SER A 47 7.78 -29.06 8.98
CA SER A 47 6.98 -28.82 10.17
C SER A 47 7.78 -27.91 11.11
N LEU A 48 7.70 -26.61 10.86
CA LEU A 48 8.17 -25.61 11.79
C LEU A 48 7.40 -25.80 13.11
N PRO A 49 8.07 -25.68 14.27
CA PRO A 49 7.39 -25.81 15.54
C PRO A 49 6.32 -24.71 15.67
N ALA A 50 5.09 -25.11 16.00
CA ALA A 50 4.04 -24.16 16.31
C ALA A 50 4.43 -23.36 17.56
N ARG A 51 4.35 -22.03 17.48
CA ARG A 51 4.64 -21.12 18.59
C ARG A 51 3.46 -20.18 18.79
N THR A 52 3.19 -19.84 20.04
CA THR A 52 2.25 -18.76 20.36
C THR A 52 2.81 -17.43 19.86
N ILE A 53 1.99 -16.61 19.22
CA ILE A 53 2.40 -15.28 18.74
C ILE A 53 2.73 -14.40 19.96
N PRO A 54 3.99 -13.95 20.14
CA PRO A 54 4.40 -13.15 21.28
C PRO A 54 3.86 -11.71 21.19
N GLY A 55 4.07 -10.94 22.25
CA GLY A 55 3.60 -9.55 22.35
C GLY A 55 2.22 -9.42 22.97
N GLY A 56 1.71 -8.20 22.99
CA GLY A 56 0.41 -7.87 23.59
C GLY A 56 0.03 -6.42 23.31
N TYR A 57 -1.14 -6.01 23.82
CA TYR A 57 -1.73 -4.70 23.51
C TYR A 57 -1.64 -3.71 24.68
N GLY A 58 -1.08 -4.13 25.82
CA GLY A 58 -0.98 -3.32 27.03
C GLY A 58 -2.32 -3.14 27.75
N LEU A 59 -2.39 -2.15 28.64
CA LEU A 59 -3.63 -1.76 29.31
C LEU A 59 -4.57 -1.08 28.30
N PRO A 60 -5.90 -1.24 28.44
CA PRO A 60 -6.87 -0.54 27.60
C PRO A 60 -6.59 0.97 27.56
N LEU A 61 -6.65 1.57 26.36
CA LEU A 61 -6.33 2.98 26.06
C LEU A 61 -4.87 3.39 26.25
N LEU A 62 -4.23 3.02 27.37
CA LEU A 62 -2.85 3.41 27.67
C LEU A 62 -1.81 2.71 26.78
N GLY A 63 -2.01 1.42 26.50
CA GLY A 63 -1.13 0.66 25.61
C GLY A 63 -1.09 1.25 24.19
N PRO A 64 -2.23 1.38 23.51
CA PRO A 64 -2.29 2.00 22.19
C PRO A 64 -1.81 3.46 22.15
N LEU A 65 -2.02 4.22 23.22
CA LEU A 65 -1.53 5.61 23.32
C LEU A 65 0.00 5.65 23.43
N ALA A 66 0.59 4.82 24.28
CA ALA A 66 2.03 4.73 24.43
C ALA A 66 2.68 4.25 23.11
N ASP A 67 2.14 3.21 22.49
CA ASP A 67 2.62 2.71 21.21
C ASP A 67 2.51 3.77 20.10
N ARG A 68 1.44 4.57 20.09
CA ARG A 68 1.29 5.69 19.15
C ARG A 68 2.39 6.75 19.33
N LEU A 69 2.71 7.11 20.57
CA LEU A 69 3.76 8.09 20.86
C LEU A 69 5.15 7.54 20.50
N ASP A 70 5.41 6.27 20.77
CA ASP A 70 6.64 5.60 20.34
C ASP A 70 6.76 5.58 18.81
N TYR A 71 5.68 5.19 18.13
CA TYR A 71 5.63 5.07 16.67
C TYR A 71 5.89 6.42 15.98
N ALA A 72 5.31 7.51 16.49
CA ALA A 72 5.34 8.81 15.81
C ALA A 72 6.37 9.82 16.35
N TRP A 73 6.68 9.82 17.66
CA TRP A 73 7.53 10.84 18.29
C TRP A 73 8.81 10.31 18.91
N PHE A 74 8.74 9.28 19.77
CA PHE A 74 9.89 8.91 20.60
C PHE A 74 10.88 7.96 19.92
N GLN A 75 10.40 7.10 19.01
CA GLN A 75 11.25 6.10 18.34
C GLN A 75 11.24 6.24 16.81
N GLY A 76 10.08 6.55 16.24
CA GLY A 76 9.84 6.48 14.80
C GLY A 76 9.52 5.06 14.33
N THR A 77 8.87 4.95 13.18
CA THR A 77 8.31 3.71 12.61
C THR A 77 9.31 2.56 12.54
N GLU A 78 10.51 2.78 12.00
CA GLU A 78 11.49 1.71 11.79
C GLU A 78 11.99 1.13 13.13
N THR A 79 12.44 2.01 14.03
CA THR A 79 12.94 1.64 15.36
C THR A 79 11.85 0.98 16.20
N PHE A 80 10.61 1.46 16.09
CA PHE A 80 9.44 0.89 16.77
C PHE A 80 9.30 -0.61 16.50
N PHE A 81 9.42 -1.02 15.24
CA PHE A 81 9.31 -2.42 14.85
C PHE A 81 10.59 -3.21 15.16
N LYS A 82 11.78 -2.65 14.90
CA LYS A 82 13.06 -3.33 15.17
C LYS A 82 13.23 -3.70 16.65
N LYS A 83 12.95 -2.77 17.57
CA LYS A 83 13.02 -3.03 19.02
C LYS A 83 12.07 -4.14 19.49
N ARG A 84 10.90 -4.27 18.86
CA ARG A 84 9.92 -5.32 19.19
C ARG A 84 10.35 -6.68 18.62
N ILE A 85 10.97 -6.71 17.45
CA ILE A 85 11.60 -7.93 16.92
C ILE A 85 12.65 -8.44 17.90
N GLU A 86 13.54 -7.57 18.37
CA GLU A 86 14.60 -7.91 19.33
C GLU A 86 14.01 -8.36 20.67
N ARG A 87 13.00 -7.65 21.19
CA ARG A 87 12.35 -8.01 22.46
C ARG A 87 11.66 -9.38 22.42
N HIS A 88 10.99 -9.70 21.31
CA HIS A 88 10.20 -10.92 21.18
C HIS A 88 10.94 -12.07 20.53
N GLN A 89 12.14 -11.82 19.99
CA GLN A 89 12.91 -12.77 19.18
C GLN A 89 12.05 -13.38 18.06
N SER A 90 11.21 -12.55 17.44
CA SER A 90 10.22 -12.95 16.43
C SER A 90 9.95 -11.81 15.45
N THR A 91 9.83 -12.13 14.16
CA THR A 91 9.36 -11.22 13.11
C THR A 91 7.83 -11.16 13.03
N VAL A 92 7.14 -12.02 13.80
CA VAL A 92 5.68 -12.03 13.93
C VAL A 92 5.30 -11.82 15.39
N TYR A 93 4.56 -10.75 15.69
CA TYR A 93 4.15 -10.43 17.06
C TYR A 93 2.93 -9.52 17.12
N ARG A 94 2.25 -9.50 18.27
CA ARG A 94 1.13 -8.62 18.59
C ARG A 94 1.64 -7.24 19.02
N THR A 95 1.05 -6.18 18.47
CA THR A 95 1.35 -4.79 18.82
C THR A 95 0.15 -3.89 18.50
N ASN A 96 0.13 -2.66 19.01
CA ASN A 96 -0.78 -1.63 18.52
C ASN A 96 -0.12 -0.83 17.39
N VAL A 97 -0.89 -0.40 16.39
CA VAL A 97 -0.44 0.50 15.32
C VAL A 97 -1.44 1.65 15.15
N PRO A 98 -1.01 2.91 14.90
CA PRO A 98 -1.93 4.01 14.61
C PRO A 98 -2.75 3.77 13.31
N PRO A 99 -3.96 4.32 13.17
CA PRO A 99 -4.64 5.27 14.04
C PRO A 99 -5.14 4.66 15.36
N SER A 100 -5.22 5.48 16.40
CA SER A 100 -5.72 5.08 17.72
C SER A 100 -6.22 6.31 18.50
N PHE A 101 -6.78 6.09 19.68
CA PHE A 101 -7.14 7.12 20.65
C PHE A 101 -6.01 8.16 20.81
N PRO A 102 -6.29 9.47 20.97
CA PRO A 102 -7.60 10.07 21.26
C PRO A 102 -8.45 10.48 20.06
N PHE A 103 -7.90 10.48 18.85
CA PHE A 103 -8.56 11.08 17.69
C PHE A 103 -9.40 10.09 16.89
N PHE A 104 -9.17 8.79 17.08
CA PHE A 104 -9.86 7.72 16.37
C PHE A 104 -10.40 6.69 17.35
N VAL A 105 -11.68 6.33 17.19
CA VAL A 105 -12.31 5.21 17.90
C VAL A 105 -12.29 4.01 16.94
N VAL A 106 -11.18 3.30 16.95
CA VAL A 106 -10.86 2.18 16.05
C VAL A 106 -10.17 1.07 16.84
N ASN A 107 -10.07 -0.15 16.30
CA ASN A 107 -9.28 -1.19 16.95
C ASN A 107 -7.80 -1.07 16.52
N PRO A 108 -6.88 -0.69 17.41
CA PRO A 108 -5.47 -0.50 17.05
C PRO A 108 -4.68 -1.81 17.05
N ASN A 109 -5.29 -2.91 17.49
CA ASN A 109 -4.63 -4.19 17.73
C ASN A 109 -4.31 -4.89 16.40
N VAL A 110 -3.03 -5.19 16.15
CA VAL A 110 -2.60 -5.93 14.96
C VAL A 110 -1.66 -7.08 15.31
N ILE A 111 -1.46 -7.98 14.35
CA ILE A 111 -0.33 -8.91 14.32
C ILE A 111 0.61 -8.40 13.24
N ALA A 112 1.78 -7.90 13.62
CA ALA A 112 2.80 -7.48 12.69
C ALA A 112 3.44 -8.71 12.04
N VAL A 113 3.66 -8.67 10.73
CA VAL A 113 4.36 -9.68 9.93
C VAL A 113 5.51 -9.01 9.18
N LEU A 114 6.74 -9.21 9.65
CA LEU A 114 7.90 -8.38 9.28
C LEU A 114 9.04 -9.17 8.61
N ASP A 115 8.73 -10.33 8.03
CA ASP A 115 9.66 -11.09 7.18
C ASP A 115 8.97 -11.48 5.86
N CYS A 116 9.75 -11.76 4.82
CA CYS A 116 9.20 -12.03 3.48
C CYS A 116 8.30 -13.27 3.44
N LYS A 117 8.56 -14.29 4.26
CA LYS A 117 7.80 -15.55 4.23
C LYS A 117 6.43 -15.36 4.86
N SER A 118 6.36 -14.70 6.01
CA SER A 118 5.08 -14.38 6.65
C SER A 118 4.29 -13.32 5.87
N PHE A 119 4.97 -12.30 5.33
CA PHE A 119 4.34 -11.22 4.57
C PHE A 119 3.71 -11.69 3.25
N ALA A 120 4.26 -12.72 2.59
CA ALA A 120 3.70 -13.26 1.35
C ALA A 120 2.24 -13.70 1.49
N HIS A 121 1.82 -14.15 2.68
CA HIS A 121 0.42 -14.52 2.95
C HIS A 121 -0.56 -13.34 2.87
N MET A 122 -0.09 -12.09 2.94
CA MET A 122 -0.94 -10.91 2.76
C MET A 122 -1.50 -10.77 1.34
N PHE A 123 -0.96 -11.52 0.36
CA PHE A 123 -1.43 -11.53 -1.03
C PHE A 123 -2.36 -12.70 -1.34
N ASP A 124 -2.63 -13.57 -0.37
CA ASP A 124 -3.57 -14.68 -0.52
C ASP A 124 -4.99 -14.22 -0.16
N MET A 125 -5.85 -14.14 -1.17
CA MET A 125 -7.24 -13.68 -1.01
C MET A 125 -8.15 -14.74 -0.38
N GLU A 126 -7.70 -16.00 -0.26
CA GLU A 126 -8.43 -17.02 0.51
C GLU A 126 -8.17 -16.89 2.02
N LEU A 127 -7.07 -16.22 2.40
CA LEU A 127 -6.66 -16.05 3.80
C LEU A 127 -6.98 -14.66 4.36
N VAL A 128 -6.98 -13.62 3.52
CA VAL A 128 -7.05 -12.22 3.96
C VAL A 128 -8.09 -11.43 3.18
N GLU A 129 -9.11 -10.93 3.88
CA GLU A 129 -10.07 -9.96 3.36
C GLU A 129 -9.42 -8.57 3.21
N LYS A 130 -9.68 -7.90 2.09
CA LYS A 130 -9.16 -6.56 1.75
C LYS A 130 -10.22 -5.45 1.74
N ARG A 131 -11.41 -5.76 2.25
CA ARG A 131 -12.51 -4.80 2.40
C ARG A 131 -12.17 -3.70 3.40
N ASN A 132 -12.21 -2.44 2.98
CA ASN A 132 -12.09 -1.26 3.84
C ASN A 132 -10.77 -1.09 4.63
N VAL A 133 -9.73 -1.86 4.32
CA VAL A 133 -8.49 -1.92 5.14
C VAL A 133 -7.28 -1.20 4.54
N LEU A 134 -7.46 -0.37 3.50
CA LEU A 134 -6.36 0.32 2.81
C LEU A 134 -5.44 1.09 3.77
N VAL A 135 -6.00 1.69 4.82
CA VAL A 135 -5.28 2.49 5.82
C VAL A 135 -5.37 1.88 7.22
N GLY A 136 -5.54 0.56 7.30
CA GLY A 136 -5.73 -0.18 8.55
C GLY A 136 -7.21 -0.36 8.91
N ASP A 137 -7.52 -0.61 10.18
CA ASP A 137 -8.89 -0.79 10.70
C ASP A 137 -9.63 0.56 10.84
N TRP A 138 -9.60 1.34 9.77
CA TRP A 138 -10.28 2.61 9.65
C TRP A 138 -10.50 2.93 8.17
N MET A 139 -11.69 3.40 7.83
CA MET A 139 -12.01 3.88 6.49
C MET A 139 -12.46 5.34 6.57
N PRO A 140 -11.87 6.25 5.77
CA PRO A 140 -12.40 7.60 5.62
C PRO A 140 -13.85 7.62 5.13
N SER A 141 -14.60 8.66 5.50
CA SER A 141 -15.97 8.85 5.02
C SER A 141 -16.05 8.90 3.50
N THR A 142 -17.05 8.21 2.92
CA THR A 142 -17.32 8.24 1.48
C THR A 142 -17.73 9.62 0.98
N LYS A 143 -18.08 10.56 1.86
CA LYS A 143 -18.33 11.96 1.49
C LYS A 143 -17.13 12.63 0.82
N PHE A 144 -15.91 12.17 1.11
CA PHE A 144 -14.69 12.64 0.45
C PHE A 144 -14.47 12.03 -0.95
N THR A 145 -15.28 11.04 -1.34
CA THR A 145 -15.17 10.28 -2.59
C THR A 145 -16.49 10.21 -3.35
N GLY A 146 -17.35 11.24 -3.19
CA GLY A 146 -18.62 11.35 -3.91
C GLY A 146 -19.63 10.27 -3.52
N ASP A 147 -19.69 9.94 -2.24
CA ASP A 147 -20.58 8.92 -1.65
C ASP A 147 -20.37 7.50 -2.20
N ARG A 148 -19.15 7.21 -2.67
CA ARG A 148 -18.77 5.90 -3.21
C ARG A 148 -17.51 5.35 -2.52
N ARG A 149 -17.49 4.03 -2.32
CA ARG A 149 -16.24 3.30 -1.98
C ARG A 149 -15.40 3.18 -3.25
N VAL A 150 -14.20 3.77 -3.23
CA VAL A 150 -13.25 3.66 -4.35
C VAL A 150 -12.65 2.26 -4.40
N CYS A 151 -12.15 1.84 -5.57
CA CYS A 151 -11.65 0.49 -5.82
C CYS A 151 -10.67 -0.03 -4.76
N ALA A 152 -9.80 0.84 -4.24
CA ALA A 152 -8.79 0.49 -3.25
C ALA A 152 -9.36 0.04 -1.88
N TYR A 153 -10.65 0.30 -1.61
CA TYR A 153 -11.34 -0.20 -0.42
C TYR A 153 -12.26 -1.39 -0.71
N LEU A 154 -12.40 -1.82 -1.97
CA LEU A 154 -13.25 -2.95 -2.36
C LEU A 154 -12.44 -4.24 -2.31
N ASP A 155 -13.01 -5.28 -1.70
CA ASP A 155 -12.42 -6.62 -1.74
C ASP A 155 -12.59 -7.24 -3.14
N PRO A 156 -11.67 -8.09 -3.62
CA PRO A 156 -11.82 -8.78 -4.91
C PRO A 156 -13.09 -9.63 -5.04
N SER A 157 -13.69 -10.07 -3.93
CA SER A 157 -14.98 -10.77 -3.92
C SER A 157 -16.18 -9.85 -4.20
N GLU A 158 -16.02 -8.53 -4.11
CA GLU A 158 -17.10 -7.57 -4.38
C GLU A 158 -17.20 -7.32 -5.91
N PRO A 159 -18.36 -7.54 -6.56
CA PRO A 159 -18.51 -7.37 -8.02
C PRO A 159 -18.10 -5.99 -8.55
N GLN A 160 -18.23 -4.96 -7.72
CA GLN A 160 -17.83 -3.59 -8.02
C GLN A 160 -16.31 -3.42 -8.18
N HIS A 161 -15.52 -4.26 -7.51
CA HIS A 161 -14.06 -4.23 -7.63
C HIS A 161 -13.63 -4.51 -9.06
N GLU A 162 -14.19 -5.54 -9.70
CA GLU A 162 -13.91 -5.88 -11.09
C GLU A 162 -14.33 -4.76 -12.05
N GLN A 163 -15.54 -4.22 -11.87
CA GLN A 163 -16.08 -3.16 -12.72
C GLN A 163 -15.21 -1.90 -12.72
N VAL A 164 -14.78 -1.44 -11.53
CA VAL A 164 -13.98 -0.21 -11.40
C VAL A 164 -12.53 -0.43 -11.82
N ARG A 165 -11.97 -1.62 -11.57
CA ARG A 165 -10.58 -1.96 -11.92
C ARG A 165 -10.30 -1.83 -13.42
N PHE A 166 -11.26 -2.17 -14.27
CA PHE A 166 -11.11 -2.13 -15.73
C PHE A 166 -11.71 -0.89 -16.40
N SER A 167 -12.14 0.11 -15.62
CA SER A 167 -12.76 1.34 -16.13
C SER A 167 -11.76 2.43 -16.53
N PHE A 168 -10.46 2.18 -16.44
CA PHE A 168 -9.35 3.09 -16.81
C PHE A 168 -8.28 2.33 -17.59
#